data_AF-A0AAW2W726-F1
#
_entry.id   AF-A0AAW2W726-F1
#
_cell.length_a   1.000
_cell.length_b   1.000
_cell.length_c   1.000
_cell.angle_alpha   90.00
_cell.angle_beta   90.00
_cell.angle_gamma   90.00
#
_symmetry.space_group_name_H-M   'P 1'
#
loop_
_entity.id
_entity.type
_entity.pdbx_description
1 polymer ?
#
loop_
_entity_poly.entity_id
_entity_poly.type
_entity_poly.pdbx_seq_one_letter_code
_entity_poly.pdbx_strand_id
1 'polypeptide(L)'
;MHKARQMGFKDKKECPNLCKLASNYIKKAEGCENDVFEYFASEPDADSLFIKMVEEFERCILSYFAFHWKHTSYMISQACAPIYLPALNLNLIRI
;
A
#
# COMPACT_ATOMS: atom_id res chain seq x y z
N MET A 1 9.87 6.34 -9.63
CA MET A 1 9.28 7.70 -9.61
C MET A 1 8.62 8.15 -10.93
N HIS A 2 8.46 7.29 -11.96
CA HIS A 2 7.74 7.69 -13.19
C HIS A 2 6.21 7.85 -13.01
N LYS A 3 5.59 7.07 -12.10
CA LYS A 3 4.14 7.10 -11.86
C LYS A 3 3.65 8.35 -11.11
N ALA A 4 4.48 8.99 -10.28
CA ALA A 4 4.09 10.21 -9.59
C ALA A 4 3.72 11.33 -10.60
N ARG A 5 4.50 11.48 -11.68
CA ARG A 5 4.17 12.41 -12.77
C ARG A 5 2.88 12.04 -13.51
N GLN A 6 2.58 10.75 -13.68
CA GLN A 6 1.36 10.29 -14.34
C GLN A 6 0.11 10.54 -13.48
N MET A 7 0.26 10.64 -12.16
CA MET A 7 -0.80 11.04 -11.23
C MET A 7 -0.93 12.56 -11.04
N GLY A 8 -0.21 13.37 -11.83
CA GLY A 8 -0.31 14.84 -11.78
C GLY A 8 0.65 15.53 -10.81
N PHE A 9 1.49 14.80 -10.08
CA PHE A 9 2.48 15.39 -9.16
C PHE A 9 3.57 16.13 -9.94
N LYS A 10 3.66 17.45 -9.73
CA LYS A 10 4.54 18.36 -10.46
C LYS A 10 5.89 18.52 -9.78
N ASP A 11 5.94 18.44 -8.44
CA ASP A 11 7.16 18.63 -7.65
C ASP A 11 7.69 17.30 -7.07
N LYS A 12 9.00 17.10 -7.16
CA LYS A 12 9.69 15.96 -6.50
C LYS A 12 9.55 16.02 -4.98
N LYS A 13 9.27 17.19 -4.39
CA LYS A 13 9.02 17.36 -2.95
C LYS A 13 7.67 16.80 -2.47
N GLU A 14 6.73 16.55 -3.36
CA GLU A 14 5.49 15.81 -3.05
C GLU A 14 5.75 14.29 -2.91
N CYS A 15 6.88 13.84 -3.46
CA CYS A 15 7.27 12.43 -3.47
C CYS A 15 7.60 11.82 -2.08
N PRO A 16 8.27 12.49 -1.12
CA PRO A 16 8.45 11.94 0.23
C PRO A 16 7.12 11.67 0.96
N ASN A 17 6.12 12.55 0.82
CA ASN A 17 4.79 12.32 1.38
C ASN A 17 4.11 11.13 0.68
N LEU A 18 4.23 11.03 -0.63
CA LEU A 18 3.71 9.90 -1.40
C LEU A 18 4.36 8.55 -1.02
N CYS A 19 5.68 8.54 -0.79
CA CYS A 19 6.38 7.34 -0.33
C CYS A 19 5.92 6.90 1.07
N LYS A 20 5.63 7.86 1.96
CA LYS A 20 5.06 7.59 3.28
C LYS A 20 3.65 7.00 3.16
N LEU A 21 2.78 7.61 2.36
CA LEU A 21 1.43 7.12 2.09
C LEU A 21 1.44 5.70 1.52
N ALA A 22 2.29 5.44 0.52
CA ALA A 22 2.44 4.11 -0.06
C ALA A 22 2.94 3.08 0.97
N SER A 23 3.91 3.43 1.82
CA SER A 23 4.40 2.53 2.86
C SER A 23 3.33 2.19 3.89
N ASN A 24 2.56 3.19 4.34
CA ASN A 24 1.45 3.01 5.27
C ASN A 24 0.34 2.16 4.66
N TYR A 25 -0.01 2.40 3.39
CA TYR A 25 -1.02 1.64 2.66
C TYR A 25 -0.63 0.17 2.47
N ILE A 26 0.61 -0.11 2.06
CA ILE A 26 1.12 -1.48 1.89
C ILE A 26 1.10 -2.26 3.21
N LYS A 27 1.42 -1.59 4.32
CA LYS A 27 1.38 -2.19 5.66
C LYS A 27 -0.04 -2.34 6.21
N LYS A 28 -1.06 -1.82 5.51
CA LYS A 28 -2.42 -1.65 6.02
C LYS A 28 -2.43 -1.05 7.43
N ALA A 29 -1.61 -0.01 7.63
CA ALA A 29 -1.56 0.70 8.90
C ALA A 29 -2.95 1.28 9.22
N GLU A 30 -3.31 1.32 10.50
CA GLU A 30 -4.58 1.91 10.93
C GLU A 30 -4.70 3.35 10.43
N GLY A 31 -5.85 3.69 9.86
CA GLY A 31 -6.10 5.03 9.31
C GLY A 31 -5.41 5.35 7.98
N CYS A 32 -4.66 4.41 7.36
CA CYS A 32 -3.90 4.72 6.15
C CYS A 32 -4.75 5.21 4.97
N GLU A 33 -6.00 4.76 4.83
CA GLU A 33 -6.92 5.25 3.79
C GLU A 33 -7.39 6.67 4.10
N ASN A 34 -7.61 7.01 5.37
CA ASN A 34 -7.91 8.38 5.78
C ASN A 34 -6.72 9.31 5.52
N ASP A 35 -5.49 8.89 5.81
CA ASP A 35 -4.27 9.65 5.49
C ASP A 35 -4.18 9.95 3.97
N VAL A 36 -4.56 8.99 3.13
CA VAL A 36 -4.57 9.16 1.66
C VAL A 36 -5.69 10.10 1.22
N PHE A 37 -6.86 10.03 1.86
CA PHE A 37 -7.97 10.93 1.59
C PHE A 37 -7.66 12.38 1.99
N GLU A 38 -7.15 12.58 3.22
CA GLU A 38 -6.76 13.89 3.75
C GLU A 38 -5.68 14.56 2.89
N TYR A 39 -4.79 13.77 2.29
CA TYR A 39 -3.78 14.29 1.38
C TYR A 39 -4.36 15.06 0.19
N PHE A 40 -5.58 14.73 -0.24
CA PHE A 40 -6.28 15.41 -1.33
C PHE A 40 -7.35 16.40 -0.87
N ALA A 41 -7.51 16.64 0.43
CA ALA A 41 -8.63 17.43 0.97
C ALA A 41 -8.71 18.89 0.46
N SER A 42 -7.61 19.44 -0.04
CA SER A 42 -7.57 20.78 -0.66
C SER A 42 -7.97 20.79 -2.13
N GLU A 43 -8.07 19.63 -2.78
CA GLU A 43 -8.35 19.53 -4.21
C GLU A 43 -9.86 19.41 -4.48
N PRO A 44 -10.37 20.06 -5.53
CA PRO A 44 -11.81 20.02 -5.87
C PRO A 44 -12.30 18.61 -6.25
N ASP A 45 -11.39 17.74 -6.71
CA ASP A 45 -11.68 16.37 -7.13
C ASP A 45 -11.14 15.32 -6.13
N ALA A 46 -11.11 15.65 -4.83
CA ALA A 46 -10.49 14.83 -3.78
C ALA A 46 -10.93 13.35 -3.80
N ASP A 47 -12.23 13.09 -3.94
CA ASP A 47 -12.77 11.72 -4.02
C ASP A 47 -12.22 10.95 -5.23
N SER A 48 -12.16 11.59 -6.39
CA SER A 48 -11.63 10.97 -7.61
C SER A 48 -10.14 10.69 -7.50
N LEU A 49 -9.38 11.61 -6.91
CA LEU A 49 -7.94 11.48 -6.71
C LEU A 49 -7.61 10.39 -5.68
N PHE A 50 -8.40 10.30 -4.61
CA PHE A 50 -8.32 9.21 -3.63
C PHE A 50 -8.50 7.85 -4.30
N ILE A 51 -9.59 7.66 -5.06
CA ILE A 51 -9.87 6.39 -5.76
C ILE A 51 -8.71 6.04 -6.70
N LYS A 52 -8.27 6.98 -7.54
CA LYS A 52 -7.15 6.75 -8.48
C LYS A 52 -5.86 6.38 -7.77
N MET A 53 -5.58 6.99 -6.61
CA MET A 53 -4.38 6.69 -5.83
C MET A 53 -4.45 5.27 -5.25
N VAL A 54 -5.57 4.89 -4.65
CA VAL A 54 -5.80 3.55 -4.11
C VAL A 54 -5.68 2.50 -5.23
N GLU A 55 -6.31 2.72 -6.37
CA GLU A 55 -6.22 1.84 -7.54
C GLU A 55 -4.76 1.68 -8.02
N GLU A 56 -3.99 2.76 -8.07
CA GLU A 56 -2.58 2.71 -8.47
C GLU A 56 -1.69 2.01 -7.44
N PHE A 57 -1.98 2.12 -6.14
CA PHE A 57 -1.30 1.34 -5.11
C PHE A 57 -1.57 -0.15 -5.28
N GLU A 58 -2.83 -0.55 -5.44
CA GLU A 58 -3.20 -1.95 -5.68
C GLU A 58 -2.57 -2.50 -6.95
N ARG A 59 -2.66 -1.74 -8.05
CA ARG A 59 -2.04 -2.12 -9.33
C ARG A 59 -0.53 -2.27 -9.19
N CYS A 60 0.14 -1.41 -8.42
CA CYS A 60 1.57 -1.50 -8.15
C CYS A 60 1.94 -2.77 -7.38
N ILE A 61 1.19 -3.07 -6.30
CA ILE A 61 1.38 -4.26 -5.47
C ILE A 61 1.18 -5.54 -6.30
N LEU A 62 0.08 -5.61 -7.05
CA LEU A 62 -0.24 -6.77 -7.90
C LEU A 62 0.80 -6.94 -9.02
N SER A 63 1.23 -5.84 -9.64
CA SER A 63 2.30 -5.88 -10.66
C SER A 63 3.62 -6.38 -10.07
N TYR A 64 3.95 -5.99 -8.83
CA TYR A 64 5.14 -6.47 -8.15
C TYR A 64 5.09 -8.00 -7.93
N PHE A 65 3.96 -8.54 -7.46
CA PHE A 65 3.78 -9.98 -7.31
C PHE A 65 3.77 -10.72 -8.65
N ALA A 66 3.13 -10.17 -9.68
CA ALA A 66 3.12 -10.76 -11.01
C ALA A 66 4.55 -10.83 -11.61
N PHE A 67 5.35 -9.77 -11.44
CA PHE A 67 6.74 -9.76 -11.89
C PHE A 67 7.62 -10.74 -11.11
N HIS A 68 7.39 -10.88 -9.81
CA HIS A 68 8.12 -11.82 -8.94
C HIS A 68 7.40 -13.15 -8.76
N TRP A 69 6.64 -13.60 -9.78
CA TRP A 69 5.74 -14.76 -9.69
C TRP A 69 6.35 -16.01 -9.06
N LYS A 70 7.62 -16.29 -9.36
CA LYS A 70 8.38 -17.43 -8.80
C LYS A 70 8.51 -17.40 -7.28
N HIS A 71 8.39 -16.23 -6.65
CA HIS A 71 8.47 -16.02 -5.22
C HIS A 71 7.13 -15.63 -4.59
N THR A 72 6.06 -15.50 -5.38
CA THR A 72 4.77 -14.97 -4.92
C THR A 72 4.17 -15.77 -3.78
N SER A 73 4.23 -17.11 -3.83
CA SER A 73 3.75 -17.97 -2.73
C SER A 73 4.46 -17.68 -1.40
N TYR A 74 5.79 -17.54 -1.44
CA TYR A 74 6.61 -17.21 -0.28
C TYR A 74 6.31 -15.80 0.24
N MET A 75 6.20 -14.82 -0.65
CA MET A 75 5.91 -13.44 -0.26
C MET A 75 4.51 -13.26 0.32
N ILE A 76 3.49 -13.91 -0.26
CA ILE A 76 2.13 -13.94 0.29
C ILE A 76 2.13 -14.58 1.68
N SER A 77 2.86 -15.68 1.85
CA SER A 77 2.98 -16.35 3.15
C SER A 77 3.56 -15.42 4.21
N GLN A 78 4.60 -14.65 3.88
CA GLN A 78 5.17 -13.66 4.81
C GLN A 78 4.25 -12.47 5.08
N ALA A 79 3.50 -12.00 4.07
CA ALA A 79 2.56 -10.91 4.24
C ALA A 79 1.34 -11.31 5.10
N CYS A 80 0.88 -12.55 4.98
CA CYS A 80 -0.26 -13.06 5.74
C CYS A 80 0.13 -13.72 7.07
N ALA A 81 1.38 -14.14 7.28
CA ALA A 81 1.81 -14.76 8.53
C ALA A 81 1.50 -13.90 9.78
N PRO A 82 1.76 -12.57 9.80
CA PRO A 82 1.38 -11.71 10.92
C PRO A 82 -0.14 -11.60 11.15
N ILE A 83 -0.96 -11.92 10.14
CA ILE A 83 -2.43 -11.91 10.23
C ILE A 83 -2.92 -13.22 10.88
N TYR A 84 -2.26 -14.35 10.59
CA TYR A 84 -2.61 -15.65 11.15
C TYR A 84 -1.95 -15.96 12.51
N LEU A 85 -0.81 -15.36 12.82
CA LEU A 85 -0.11 -15.53 14.10
C LEU A 85 -0.90 -15.04 15.34
N PRO A 86 -1.67 -13.94 15.33
CA PRO A 86 -2.53 -13.61 16.47
C PRO A 86 -3.73 -14.57 16.61
N ALA A 87 -4.07 -15.34 15.57
CA ALA A 87 -5.10 -16.39 15.61
C ALA A 87 -4.58 -17.77 16.00
N LEU A 88 -3.27 -18.03 15.83
CA LEU A 88 -2.59 -19.24 16.29
C LEU A 88 -1.97 -18.99 17.66
N ASN A 89 -2.71 -19.38 18.70
CA ASN A 89 -2.24 -19.44 20.08
C ASN A 89 -0.83 -20.10 20.13
N LEU A 90 0.18 -19.34 20.56
CA LEU A 90 1.60 -19.73 20.65
C LEU A 90 1.87 -21.00 21.49
N ASN A 91 0.84 -21.56 22.15
CA ASN A 91 0.92 -22.81 22.90
C ASN A 91 0.90 -24.09 22.03
N LEU A 92 0.68 -24.00 20.71
CA LEU A 92 0.65 -25.18 19.82
C LEU A 92 1.96 -25.43 19.04
N ILE A 93 2.97 -24.56 19.14
CA ILE A 93 4.28 -24.74 18.49
C ILE A 93 5.36 -25.02 19.54
N ARG A 94 5.05 -25.93 20.46
CA ARG A 94 6.02 -26.55 21.36
C ARG A 94 5.83 -28.07 21.31
N ILE A 95 6.34 -28.67 20.24
CA ILE A 95 6.69 -30.10 20.18
C ILE A 95 8.10 -30.17 19.59
#